data_AF-A0A9P5VZ96-F1
#
_entry.id   AF-A0A9P5VZ96-F1
#
_cell.length_a   1.000
_cell.length_b   1.000
_cell.length_c   1.000
_cell.angle_alpha   90.00
_cell.angle_beta   90.00
_cell.angle_gamma   90.00
#
_symmetry.space_group_name_H-M   'P 1'
#
loop_
_entity.id
_entity.type
_entity.pdbx_description
1 polymer ?
#
loop_
_entity_poly.entity_id
_entity_poly.type
_entity_poly.pdbx_seq_one_letter_code
_entity_poly.pdbx_strand_id
1 'polypeptide(L)'
;DVKTFDMFTDVMFPNSFPEHGLALEFVKNYGWTVEKLVLSYLFNDNFARTILDAVKDRGSRITTLHFTPFYLSTAGMDALDEIIEMSPNVVSIGMRYFYLEDKSNLEKVENSLMRYKTQLHHLYLSWITTESWLPRIAGIIPTRDVLPKMDALTIDGDGEVSKDCIAWIVAMISAPPQTHSATAPTEPVTRLKRITLRRLMLSPEGWESVIRAIDLTELEWLDLKTTNFAQDQLRLLVNQITDNVASQTQTRTICIDGKLLEQEEARTLCSTLRKKVPSVKFNLSQMSALESSRVLRNIIAQHLQSPPE
;
A
#
# COMPACT_ATOMS: atom_id res chain seq x y z
N ASP A 1 -20.12 -0.39 21.37
CA ASP A 1 -18.75 0.05 21.04
C ASP A 1 -18.31 -0.49 19.69
N VAL A 2 -18.45 0.31 18.63
CA VAL A 2 -17.88 -0.02 17.32
C VAL A 2 -16.49 0.58 17.24
N LYS A 3 -15.45 -0.24 17.18
CA LYS A 3 -14.05 0.23 17.12
C LYS A 3 -13.48 0.31 15.70
N THR A 4 -14.03 -0.48 14.78
CA THR A 4 -13.59 -0.53 13.39
C THR A 4 -14.81 -0.45 12.49
N PHE A 5 -14.77 0.45 11.51
CA PHE A 5 -15.73 0.46 10.41
C PHE A 5 -14.94 0.31 9.12
N ASP A 6 -15.12 -0.85 8.49
CA ASP A 6 -14.42 -1.22 7.28
C ASP A 6 -15.43 -1.36 6.14
N MET A 7 -15.43 -0.42 5.18
CA MET A 7 -16.21 -0.58 3.95
C MET A 7 -15.57 -1.59 2.98
N PHE A 8 -14.49 -2.25 3.38
CA PHE A 8 -13.62 -3.09 2.57
C PHE A 8 -13.76 -4.58 2.89
N THR A 9 -14.80 -5.05 3.59
CA THR A 9 -14.99 -6.51 3.73
C THR A 9 -14.88 -7.15 2.35
N ASP A 10 -13.85 -7.99 2.14
CA ASP A 10 -13.46 -8.75 0.93
C ASP A 10 -14.57 -9.70 0.39
N VAL A 11 -15.80 -9.52 0.84
CA VAL A 11 -16.97 -9.84 0.03
C VAL A 11 -16.89 -8.86 -1.13
N MET A 12 -16.57 -9.34 -2.33
CA MET A 12 -17.00 -8.66 -3.55
C MET A 12 -18.51 -8.46 -3.41
N PHE A 13 -18.93 -7.33 -2.85
CA PHE A 13 -20.31 -6.93 -2.86
C PHE A 13 -20.59 -6.70 -4.34
N PRO A 14 -21.44 -7.53 -4.99
CA PRO A 14 -21.82 -7.28 -6.35
C PRO A 14 -22.27 -5.83 -6.46
N ASN A 15 -21.87 -5.16 -7.55
CA ASN A 15 -22.10 -3.74 -7.84
C ASN A 15 -23.59 -3.33 -7.91
N SER A 16 -24.50 -4.14 -7.35
CA SER A 16 -25.95 -4.00 -7.33
C SER A 16 -26.55 -3.95 -5.90
N PHE A 17 -25.76 -3.62 -4.88
CA PHE A 17 -26.28 -3.58 -3.51
C PHE A 17 -27.00 -2.25 -3.17
N PRO A 18 -28.24 -2.27 -2.64
CA PRO A 18 -28.95 -1.10 -2.09
C PRO A 18 -28.37 -0.56 -0.76
N GLU A 19 -27.16 -0.98 -0.37
CA GLU A 19 -26.55 -0.75 0.94
C GLU A 19 -25.84 0.60 1.12
N HIS A 20 -25.71 1.41 0.06
CA HIS A 20 -25.20 2.79 0.22
C HIS A 20 -26.03 3.59 1.23
N GLY A 21 -27.35 3.41 1.24
CA GLY A 21 -28.23 4.06 2.21
C GLY A 21 -27.97 3.60 3.65
N LEU A 22 -27.78 2.30 3.87
CA LEU A 22 -27.51 1.72 5.18
C LEU A 22 -26.13 2.09 5.71
N ALA A 23 -25.11 2.09 4.85
CA ALA A 23 -23.77 2.55 5.22
C ALA A 23 -23.78 4.04 5.57
N LEU A 24 -24.49 4.86 4.81
CA LEU A 24 -24.64 6.29 5.08
C LEU A 24 -25.41 6.54 6.38
N GLU A 25 -26.50 5.80 6.61
CA GLU A 25 -27.29 5.87 7.84
C GLU A 25 -26.48 5.39 9.06
N PHE A 26 -25.69 4.34 8.90
CA PHE A 26 -24.77 3.89 9.92
C PHE A 26 -23.75 4.98 10.27
N VAL A 27 -23.10 5.56 9.27
CA VAL A 27 -22.14 6.66 9.45
C VAL A 27 -22.81 7.86 10.12
N LYS A 28 -24.03 8.22 9.71
CA LYS A 28 -24.79 9.32 10.30
C LYS A 28 -25.07 9.10 11.79
N ASN A 29 -25.40 7.87 12.19
CA ASN A 29 -25.78 7.57 13.58
C ASN A 29 -24.57 7.24 14.48
N TYR A 30 -23.52 6.63 13.90
CA TYR A 30 -22.42 5.99 14.65
C TYR A 30 -21.01 6.38 14.17
N GLY A 31 -20.87 7.18 13.11
CA GLY A 31 -19.58 7.56 12.52
C GLY A 31 -18.60 8.20 13.52
N TRP A 32 -19.13 8.96 14.48
CA TRP A 32 -18.37 9.57 15.58
C TRP A 32 -17.68 8.55 16.52
N THR A 33 -18.15 7.29 16.56
CA THR A 33 -17.53 6.22 17.37
C THR A 33 -16.38 5.51 16.67
N VAL A 34 -16.23 5.71 15.35
CA VAL A 34 -15.30 4.96 14.53
C VAL A 34 -13.85 5.37 14.82
N GLU A 35 -13.03 4.42 15.26
CA GLU A 35 -11.59 4.64 15.47
C GLU A 35 -10.78 4.31 14.21
N LYS A 36 -11.21 3.30 13.46
CA LYS A 36 -10.58 2.91 12.19
C LYS A 36 -11.58 3.05 11.05
N LEU A 37 -11.32 3.99 10.17
CA LEU A 37 -12.14 4.31 9.02
C LEU A 37 -11.40 3.91 7.73
N VAL A 38 -11.90 2.88 7.06
CA VAL A 38 -11.37 2.41 5.77
C VAL A 38 -12.42 2.64 4.69
N LEU A 39 -12.10 3.56 3.77
CA LEU A 39 -12.98 4.10 2.74
C LEU A 39 -12.59 3.52 1.37
N SER A 40 -13.53 2.81 0.75
CA SER A 40 -13.33 2.09 -0.51
C SER A 40 -13.71 2.95 -1.74
N TYR A 41 -13.76 2.31 -2.92
CA TYR A 41 -14.20 2.91 -4.18
C TYR A 41 -15.68 3.37 -4.16
N LEU A 42 -16.43 3.09 -3.11
CA LEU A 42 -17.80 3.59 -2.95
C LEU A 42 -17.87 4.93 -2.19
N PHE A 43 -16.73 5.44 -1.73
CA PHE A 43 -16.63 6.69 -0.99
C PHE A 43 -16.67 7.91 -1.92
N ASN A 44 -17.77 8.67 -1.84
CA ASN A 44 -18.02 9.87 -2.62
C ASN A 44 -18.23 11.10 -1.72
N ASP A 45 -18.46 12.27 -2.32
CA ASP A 45 -18.66 13.54 -1.63
C ASP A 45 -19.75 13.49 -0.54
N ASN A 46 -20.84 12.75 -0.77
CA ASN A 46 -21.94 12.67 0.19
C ASN A 46 -21.53 11.88 1.45
N PHE A 47 -20.75 10.80 1.28
CA PHE A 47 -20.17 10.10 2.42
C PHE A 47 -19.18 10.97 3.17
N ALA A 48 -18.29 11.67 2.46
CA ALA A 48 -17.33 12.58 3.10
C ALA A 48 -18.05 13.64 3.96
N ARG A 49 -19.09 14.27 3.41
CA ARG A 49 -19.91 15.25 4.15
C ARG A 49 -20.63 14.63 5.33
N THR A 50 -21.20 13.44 5.19
CA THR A 50 -21.92 12.79 6.29
C THR A 50 -20.99 12.42 7.44
N ILE A 51 -19.76 11.98 7.15
CA ILE A 51 -18.73 11.75 8.17
C ILE A 51 -18.35 13.07 8.83
N LEU A 52 -18.12 14.12 8.03
CA LEU A 52 -17.78 15.44 8.53
C LEU A 52 -18.86 15.99 9.46
N ASP A 53 -20.14 15.88 9.10
CA ASP A 53 -21.27 16.32 9.93
C ASP A 53 -21.31 15.55 11.25
N ALA A 54 -21.11 14.22 11.22
CA ALA A 54 -21.06 13.41 12.43
C ALA A 54 -19.88 13.77 13.35
N VAL A 55 -18.71 14.04 12.76
CA VAL A 55 -17.51 14.50 13.49
C VAL A 55 -17.72 15.91 14.06
N LYS A 56 -18.37 16.82 13.33
CA LYS A 56 -18.70 18.17 13.79
C LYS A 56 -19.68 18.15 14.97
N ASP A 57 -20.70 17.31 14.91
CA ASP A 57 -21.73 17.21 15.95
C ASP A 57 -21.19 16.61 17.25
N ARG A 58 -20.34 15.58 17.17
CA ARG A 58 -20.01 14.72 18.33
C ARG A 58 -18.53 14.55 18.63
N GLY A 59 -17.66 15.17 17.82
CA GLY A 59 -16.21 14.99 17.87
C GLY A 59 -15.74 13.75 17.12
N SER A 60 -14.44 13.72 16.81
CA SER A 60 -13.80 12.59 16.15
C SER A 60 -13.11 11.65 17.14
N ARG A 61 -13.27 10.35 16.92
CA ARG A 61 -12.45 9.29 17.52
C ARG A 61 -11.51 8.61 16.53
N ILE A 62 -11.44 9.12 15.31
CA ILE A 62 -10.67 8.48 14.23
C ILE A 62 -9.19 8.51 14.60
N THR A 63 -8.59 7.33 14.64
CA THR A 63 -7.16 7.10 14.82
C THR A 63 -6.48 6.59 13.55
N THR A 64 -7.25 5.97 12.64
CA THR A 64 -6.77 5.44 11.37
C THR A 64 -7.74 5.83 10.26
N LEU A 65 -7.23 6.48 9.23
CA LEU A 65 -7.98 6.91 8.06
C LEU A 65 -7.32 6.36 6.80
N HIS A 66 -7.93 5.36 6.18
CA HIS A 66 -7.48 4.81 4.90
C HIS A 66 -8.51 5.14 3.83
N PHE A 67 -8.12 5.67 2.68
CA PHE A 67 -9.10 6.07 1.66
C PHE A 67 -8.60 5.96 0.22
N THR A 68 -9.58 5.88 -0.69
CA THR A 68 -9.38 5.93 -2.14
C THR A 68 -10.08 7.19 -2.68
N PRO A 69 -9.36 8.25 -3.10
CA PRO A 69 -9.99 9.53 -3.44
C PRO A 69 -10.62 9.58 -4.85
N PHE A 70 -10.76 8.45 -5.54
CA PHE A 70 -11.16 8.39 -6.95
C PHE A 70 -12.49 9.10 -7.24
N TYR A 71 -13.51 8.88 -6.40
CA TYR A 71 -14.86 9.43 -6.58
C TYR A 71 -15.09 10.74 -5.83
N LEU A 72 -14.04 11.32 -5.26
CA LEU A 72 -14.14 12.61 -4.59
C LEU A 72 -13.94 13.73 -5.62
N SER A 73 -14.83 14.71 -5.58
CA SER A 73 -14.57 16.03 -6.15
C SER A 73 -13.68 16.83 -5.20
N THR A 74 -13.34 18.05 -5.60
CA THR A 74 -12.68 19.01 -4.70
C THR A 74 -13.45 19.19 -3.40
N ALA A 75 -14.79 19.25 -3.45
CA ALA A 75 -15.60 19.41 -2.24
C ALA A 75 -15.56 18.17 -1.33
N GLY A 76 -15.45 16.97 -1.90
CA GLY A 76 -15.24 15.74 -1.14
C GLY A 76 -13.86 15.69 -0.48
N MET A 77 -12.83 16.17 -1.18
CA MET A 77 -11.47 16.29 -0.64
C MET A 77 -11.37 17.34 0.46
N ASP A 78 -12.02 18.48 0.31
CA ASP A 78 -12.04 19.53 1.34
C ASP A 78 -12.77 19.04 2.61
N ALA A 79 -13.84 18.25 2.44
CA ALA A 79 -14.48 17.59 3.58
C ALA A 79 -13.55 16.58 4.29
N LEU A 80 -12.70 15.85 3.55
CA LEU A 80 -11.67 14.99 4.15
C LEU A 80 -10.61 15.78 4.90
N ASP A 81 -10.17 16.92 4.38
CA ASP A 81 -9.25 17.83 5.08
C ASP A 81 -9.82 18.24 6.43
N GLU A 82 -11.08 18.71 6.44
CA GLU A 82 -11.75 19.10 7.68
C GLU A 82 -11.89 17.91 8.65
N ILE A 83 -12.21 16.70 8.16
CA ILE A 83 -12.25 15.50 9.01
C ILE A 83 -10.88 15.26 9.65
N ILE A 84 -9.79 15.32 8.88
CA ILE A 84 -8.44 15.08 9.38
C ILE A 84 -8.04 16.15 10.41
N GLU A 85 -8.29 17.42 10.12
CA GLU A 85 -8.02 18.53 11.03
C GLU A 85 -8.79 18.40 12.35
N MET A 86 -10.05 17.97 12.28
CA MET A 86 -10.91 17.72 13.45
C MET A 86 -10.62 16.39 14.16
N SER A 87 -9.67 15.60 13.67
CA SER A 87 -9.30 14.30 14.22
C SER A 87 -7.87 14.32 14.78
N PRO A 88 -7.63 14.99 15.93
CA PRO A 88 -6.28 15.15 16.49
C PRO A 88 -5.61 13.83 16.89
N ASN A 89 -6.38 12.75 16.97
CA ASN A 89 -5.91 11.41 17.30
C ASN A 89 -5.55 10.57 16.06
N VAL A 90 -5.64 11.11 14.84
CA VAL A 90 -5.24 10.39 13.62
C VAL A 90 -3.75 10.15 13.67
N VAL A 91 -3.39 8.89 13.90
CA VAL A 91 -2.01 8.39 13.93
C VAL A 91 -1.70 7.51 12.73
N SER A 92 -2.62 7.35 11.79
CA SER A 92 -2.37 6.57 10.58
C SER A 92 -3.21 7.08 9.42
N ILE A 93 -2.54 7.58 8.39
CA ILE A 93 -3.15 7.92 7.10
C ILE A 93 -2.66 6.94 6.05
N GLY A 94 -3.62 6.30 5.40
CA GLY A 94 -3.39 5.36 4.32
C GLY A 94 -4.06 5.82 3.04
N MET A 95 -3.35 5.80 1.94
CA MET A 95 -3.92 6.16 0.64
C MET A 95 -3.80 5.03 -0.35
N ARG A 96 -4.92 4.75 -1.01
CA ARG A 96 -5.01 3.75 -2.08
C ARG A 96 -5.37 4.47 -3.37
N TYR A 97 -4.53 4.27 -4.38
CA TYR A 97 -4.77 4.86 -5.70
C TYR A 97 -4.89 3.76 -6.76
N PHE A 98 -5.88 3.93 -7.61
CA PHE A 98 -6.19 3.10 -8.77
C PHE A 98 -6.40 4.03 -9.98
N TYR A 99 -6.30 3.48 -11.19
CA TYR A 99 -6.53 4.16 -12.47
C TYR A 99 -5.68 5.43 -12.69
N LEU A 100 -4.36 5.30 -12.47
CA LEU A 100 -3.40 6.42 -12.56
C LEU A 100 -3.03 6.84 -14.00
N GLU A 101 -3.54 6.15 -15.01
CA GLU A 101 -3.44 6.52 -16.44
C GLU A 101 -4.42 7.63 -16.83
N ASP A 102 -5.55 7.74 -16.13
CA ASP A 102 -6.46 8.86 -16.33
C ASP A 102 -5.82 10.13 -15.77
N LYS A 103 -5.64 11.12 -16.64
CA LYS A 103 -4.94 12.36 -16.29
C LYS A 103 -5.65 13.13 -15.16
N SER A 104 -6.99 13.14 -15.16
CA SER A 104 -7.75 13.83 -14.11
C SER A 104 -7.58 13.13 -12.76
N ASN A 105 -7.61 11.80 -12.74
CA ASN A 105 -7.35 11.02 -11.53
C ASN A 105 -5.93 11.21 -11.03
N LEU A 106 -4.94 11.17 -11.92
CA LEU A 106 -3.54 11.42 -11.56
C LEU A 106 -3.38 12.82 -10.94
N GLU A 107 -3.99 13.86 -11.50
CA GLU A 107 -3.98 15.21 -10.90
C GLU A 107 -4.61 15.23 -9.50
N LYS A 108 -5.74 14.52 -9.28
CA LYS A 108 -6.34 14.39 -7.94
C LYS A 108 -5.41 13.65 -6.97
N VAL A 109 -4.74 12.61 -7.42
CA VAL A 109 -3.75 11.84 -6.64
C VAL A 109 -2.60 12.75 -6.23
N GLU A 110 -2.03 13.48 -7.17
CA GLU A 110 -0.93 14.40 -6.91
C GLU A 110 -1.31 15.50 -5.92
N ASN A 111 -2.48 16.10 -6.09
CA ASN A 111 -3.00 17.10 -5.16
C ASN A 111 -3.17 16.53 -3.75
N SER A 112 -3.72 15.33 -3.64
CA SER A 112 -3.89 14.63 -2.36
C SER A 112 -2.55 14.33 -1.70
N LEU A 113 -1.60 13.78 -2.46
CA LEU A 113 -0.26 13.50 -1.95
C LEU A 113 0.44 14.78 -1.51
N MET A 114 0.35 15.87 -2.28
CA MET A 114 0.91 17.15 -1.89
C MET A 114 0.37 17.67 -0.56
N ARG A 115 -0.93 17.43 -0.27
CA ARG A 115 -1.57 17.80 1.00
C ARG A 115 -1.07 16.96 2.18
N TYR A 116 -0.96 15.64 2.03
CA TYR A 116 -0.75 14.75 3.18
C TYR A 116 0.58 13.98 3.20
N LYS A 117 1.49 14.22 2.26
CA LYS A 117 2.76 13.48 2.10
C LYS A 117 3.66 13.39 3.31
N THR A 118 3.50 14.21 4.35
CA THR A 118 4.30 14.15 5.59
C THR A 118 3.63 13.36 6.70
N GLN A 119 2.36 13.01 6.54
CA GLN A 119 1.55 12.30 7.54
C GLN A 119 1.26 10.84 7.12
N LEU A 120 1.83 10.39 6.00
CA LEU A 120 1.59 9.06 5.47
C LEU A 120 2.19 7.97 6.36
N HIS A 121 1.35 7.01 6.69
CA HIS A 121 1.78 5.78 7.36
C HIS A 121 1.77 4.62 6.36
N HIS A 122 0.74 4.58 5.50
CA HIS A 122 0.54 3.53 4.52
C HIS A 122 0.43 4.16 3.13
N LEU A 123 1.25 3.72 2.19
CA LEU A 123 1.17 4.14 0.80
C LEU A 123 0.85 2.95 -0.08
N TYR A 124 -0.26 3.00 -0.83
CA TYR A 124 -0.67 1.97 -1.77
C TYR A 124 -0.90 2.58 -3.15
N LEU A 125 0.03 2.30 -4.05
CA LEU A 125 0.00 2.71 -5.45
C LEU A 125 -0.26 1.44 -6.28
N SER A 126 -1.36 1.39 -7.01
CA SER A 126 -1.68 0.21 -7.82
C SER A 126 -2.20 0.59 -9.20
N TRP A 127 -1.55 0.10 -10.26
CA TRP A 127 -2.02 0.28 -11.62
C TRP A 127 -1.58 -0.75 -12.66
N ILE A 128 -1.99 -0.52 -13.92
CA ILE A 128 -1.56 -1.25 -15.12
C ILE A 128 -0.18 -0.74 -15.53
N THR A 129 0.07 0.48 -16.02
CA THR A 129 1.43 0.84 -16.50
C THR A 129 2.19 1.78 -15.57
N THR A 130 3.42 1.47 -15.16
CA THR A 130 4.25 2.30 -14.24
C THR A 130 4.89 3.51 -14.89
N GLU A 131 5.20 3.44 -16.18
CA GLU A 131 6.03 4.42 -16.91
C GLU A 131 5.48 5.86 -16.84
N SER A 132 4.15 6.02 -16.81
CA SER A 132 3.50 7.33 -16.90
C SER A 132 3.34 8.05 -15.55
N TRP A 133 3.11 7.31 -14.46
CA TRP A 133 2.76 7.91 -13.16
C TRP A 133 3.85 7.77 -12.11
N LEU A 134 4.60 6.67 -12.09
CA LEU A 134 5.56 6.41 -11.02
C LEU A 134 6.64 7.50 -10.89
N PRO A 135 7.23 8.03 -12.00
CA PRO A 135 8.17 9.14 -11.91
C PRO A 135 7.56 10.41 -11.30
N ARG A 136 6.29 10.71 -11.60
CA ARG A 136 5.60 11.89 -11.07
C ARG A 136 5.34 11.76 -9.58
N ILE A 137 4.86 10.59 -9.15
CA ILE A 137 4.62 10.29 -7.74
C ILE A 137 5.92 10.28 -6.94
N ALA A 138 6.99 9.70 -7.49
CA ALA A 138 8.33 9.73 -6.90
C ALA A 138 8.87 11.16 -6.71
N GLY A 139 8.51 12.09 -7.59
CA GLY A 139 8.86 13.51 -7.46
C GLY A 139 8.06 14.28 -6.41
N ILE A 140 6.92 13.74 -5.95
CA ILE A 140 6.03 14.39 -4.98
C ILE A 140 6.26 13.88 -3.57
N ILE A 141 6.34 12.54 -3.43
CA ILE A 141 6.41 11.87 -2.14
C ILE A 141 7.87 11.90 -1.65
N PRO A 142 8.13 12.45 -0.46
CA PRO A 142 9.47 12.48 0.09
C PRO A 142 9.91 11.05 0.47
N THR A 143 11.21 10.86 0.63
CA THR A 143 11.78 9.55 0.99
C THR A 143 11.49 9.19 2.45
N ARG A 144 11.90 7.96 2.84
CA ARG A 144 11.65 7.41 4.18
C ARG A 144 12.19 8.28 5.31
N ASP A 145 13.20 9.10 5.05
CA ASP A 145 13.82 10.03 6.01
C ASP A 145 12.85 11.12 6.52
N VAL A 146 11.87 11.51 5.70
CA VAL A 146 10.88 12.55 6.04
C VAL A 146 9.54 11.91 6.46
N LEU A 147 9.43 10.59 6.37
CA LEU A 147 8.23 9.81 6.63
C LEU A 147 8.39 8.88 7.85
N PRO A 148 8.88 9.35 9.02
CA PRO A 148 9.37 8.50 10.11
C PRO A 148 8.37 7.43 10.59
N LYS A 149 7.06 7.64 10.41
CA LYS A 149 6.00 6.74 10.87
C LYS A 149 5.49 5.75 9.82
N MET A 150 5.98 5.80 8.57
CA MET A 150 5.54 4.90 7.50
C MET A 150 5.92 3.44 7.76
N ASP A 151 4.95 2.54 7.85
CA ASP A 151 5.18 1.11 8.12
C ASP A 151 4.76 0.19 6.97
N ALA A 152 4.06 0.72 5.96
CA ALA A 152 3.59 -0.04 4.81
C ALA A 152 3.80 0.71 3.48
N LEU A 153 4.48 0.06 2.54
CA LEU A 153 4.63 0.49 1.16
C LEU A 153 4.09 -0.58 0.21
N THR A 154 3.20 -0.19 -0.69
CA THR A 154 2.73 -1.03 -1.78
C THR A 154 2.83 -0.28 -3.10
N ILE A 155 3.55 -0.88 -4.05
CA ILE A 155 3.68 -0.45 -5.43
C ILE A 155 3.32 -1.65 -6.29
N ASP A 156 2.24 -1.52 -7.02
CA ASP A 156 1.74 -2.56 -7.91
C ASP A 156 1.57 -1.93 -9.30
N GLY A 157 2.31 -2.38 -10.29
CA GLY A 157 2.28 -1.76 -11.61
C GLY A 157 3.04 -2.58 -12.64
N ASP A 158 2.47 -2.77 -13.82
CA ASP A 158 3.08 -3.45 -14.98
C ASP A 158 4.06 -2.49 -15.68
N GLY A 159 5.16 -3.04 -16.20
CA GLY A 159 6.12 -2.31 -17.02
C GLY A 159 7.48 -2.07 -16.38
N GLU A 160 8.37 -1.50 -17.18
CA GLU A 160 9.75 -1.23 -16.79
C GLU A 160 9.82 -0.07 -15.80
N VAL A 161 10.70 -0.20 -14.81
CA VAL A 161 10.94 0.84 -13.80
C VAL A 161 12.26 1.53 -14.10
N SER A 162 12.22 2.85 -14.30
CA SER A 162 13.43 3.65 -14.56
C SER A 162 14.39 3.63 -13.37
N LYS A 163 15.69 3.87 -13.64
CA LYS A 163 16.73 3.91 -12.59
C LYS A 163 16.41 4.91 -11.47
N ASP A 164 15.86 6.08 -11.82
CA ASP A 164 15.49 7.10 -10.83
C ASP A 164 14.33 6.63 -9.95
N CYS A 165 13.34 5.94 -10.53
CA CYS A 165 12.26 5.34 -9.75
C CYS A 165 12.77 4.21 -8.85
N ILE A 166 13.73 3.40 -9.31
CA ILE A 166 14.37 2.36 -8.48
C ILE A 166 15.11 3.01 -7.30
N ALA A 167 15.86 4.08 -7.54
CA ALA A 167 16.55 4.81 -6.48
C ALA A 167 15.56 5.38 -5.45
N TRP A 168 14.43 5.91 -5.91
CA TRP A 168 13.35 6.35 -5.03
C TRP A 168 12.73 5.19 -4.22
N ILE A 169 12.43 4.05 -4.86
CA ILE A 169 11.93 2.83 -4.17
C ILE A 169 12.92 2.38 -3.10
N VAL A 170 14.22 2.34 -3.42
CA VAL A 170 15.28 2.01 -2.47
C VAL A 170 15.29 2.97 -1.29
N ALA A 171 15.17 4.28 -1.53
CA ALA A 171 15.13 5.29 -0.48
C ALA A 171 13.84 5.25 0.35
N MET A 172 12.74 4.74 -0.20
CA MET A 172 11.48 4.52 0.52
C MET A 172 11.52 3.27 1.40
N ILE A 173 12.27 2.24 0.98
CA ILE A 173 12.39 0.97 1.68
C ILE A 173 13.47 1.00 2.77
N SER A 174 14.57 1.70 2.49
CA SER A 174 15.72 1.76 3.38
C SER A 174 15.32 2.36 4.74
N ALA A 175 15.82 1.76 5.81
CA ALA A 175 15.72 2.38 7.12
C ALA A 175 16.46 3.74 7.09
N PRO A 176 15.85 4.82 7.60
CA PRO A 176 16.54 6.09 7.74
C PRO A 176 17.86 5.92 8.50
N PRO A 177 18.94 6.60 8.09
CA PRO A 177 20.18 6.55 8.84
C PRO A 177 19.88 7.02 10.27
N GLN A 178 20.24 6.19 11.26
CA GLN A 178 20.17 6.58 12.67
C GLN A 178 21.18 7.69 12.90
N THR A 179 20.78 8.91 12.55
CA THR A 179 21.57 10.10 12.83
C THR A 179 21.46 10.33 14.32
N HIS A 180 22.53 9.96 15.04
CA HIS A 180 22.74 10.32 16.44
C HIS A 180 22.96 11.84 16.57
N SER A 181 21.99 12.64 16.14
CA SER A 181 22.00 14.08 16.40
C SER A 181 21.56 14.32 17.83
N ALA A 182 22.46 14.89 18.63
CA ALA A 182 22.34 15.08 20.07
C ALA A 182 21.32 16.15 20.52
N THR A 183 20.37 16.54 19.67
CA THR A 183 19.44 17.64 19.94
C THR A 183 18.01 17.29 19.53
N ALA A 184 17.13 17.24 20.54
CA ALA A 184 15.69 16.99 20.52
C ALA A 184 15.24 15.53 20.33
N PRO A 185 14.10 15.12 20.95
CA PRO A 185 13.58 13.76 20.83
C PRO A 185 13.11 13.56 19.40
N THR A 186 13.95 12.96 18.56
CA THR A 186 13.53 12.45 17.26
C THR A 186 12.50 11.37 17.55
N GLU A 187 11.25 11.57 17.11
CA GLU A 187 10.25 10.51 17.19
C GLU A 187 10.86 9.20 16.66
N PRO A 188 10.64 8.06 17.34
CA PRO A 188 11.25 6.81 16.94
C PRO A 188 10.86 6.50 15.50
N VAL A 189 11.89 6.26 14.67
CA VAL A 189 11.69 5.86 13.28
C VAL A 189 11.08 4.47 13.26
N THR A 190 9.85 4.36 12.78
CA THR A 190 9.15 3.08 12.57
C THR A 190 9.82 2.35 11.42
N ARG A 191 10.09 1.04 11.53
CA ARG A 191 10.56 0.27 10.39
C ARG A 191 9.39 -0.17 9.51
N LEU A 192 9.66 -0.43 8.23
CA LEU A 192 8.65 -1.02 7.36
C LEU A 192 8.33 -2.45 7.79
N LYS A 193 7.05 -2.68 8.05
CA LYS A 193 6.49 -4.00 8.37
C LYS A 193 5.93 -4.68 7.13
N ARG A 194 5.51 -3.91 6.13
CA ARG A 194 4.87 -4.43 4.92
C ARG A 194 5.45 -3.78 3.67
N ILE A 195 5.99 -4.61 2.79
CA ILE A 195 6.48 -4.21 1.47
C ILE A 195 5.78 -5.07 0.43
N THR A 196 5.11 -4.43 -0.51
CA THR A 196 4.49 -5.10 -1.67
C THR A 196 5.00 -4.42 -2.93
N LEU A 197 5.74 -5.15 -3.75
CA LEU A 197 6.29 -4.72 -5.03
C LEU A 197 5.83 -5.72 -6.09
N ARG A 198 4.70 -5.45 -6.73
CA ARG A 198 4.04 -6.38 -7.66
C ARG A 198 4.02 -5.84 -9.06
N ARG A 199 4.04 -6.74 -10.06
CA ARG A 199 4.00 -6.41 -11.49
C ARG A 199 5.18 -5.58 -12.02
N LEU A 200 6.10 -5.15 -11.17
CA LEU A 200 7.24 -4.33 -11.56
C LEU A 200 8.29 -5.14 -12.33
N MET A 201 8.78 -4.57 -13.43
CA MET A 201 9.92 -5.10 -14.19
C MET A 201 11.16 -4.26 -13.90
N LEU A 202 12.05 -4.77 -13.06
CA LEU A 202 13.31 -4.10 -12.69
C LEU A 202 14.48 -4.77 -13.41
N SER A 203 15.56 -4.02 -13.67
CA SER A 203 16.80 -4.66 -14.10
C SER A 203 17.36 -5.58 -12.98
N PRO A 204 18.23 -6.56 -13.30
CA PRO A 204 18.88 -7.39 -12.28
C PRO A 204 19.57 -6.58 -11.17
N GLU A 205 20.29 -5.51 -11.54
CA GLU A 205 20.97 -4.59 -10.62
C GLU A 205 19.95 -3.78 -9.80
N GLY A 206 18.81 -3.44 -10.41
CA GLY A 206 17.70 -2.79 -9.74
C GLY A 206 17.11 -3.65 -8.64
N TRP A 207 16.86 -4.93 -8.91
CA TRP A 207 16.43 -5.89 -7.90
C TRP A 207 17.46 -6.08 -6.80
N GLU A 208 18.74 -6.18 -7.16
CA GLU A 208 19.81 -6.28 -6.17
C GLU A 208 19.80 -5.09 -5.21
N SER A 209 19.65 -3.87 -5.75
CA SER A 209 19.58 -2.63 -4.96
C SER A 209 18.38 -2.63 -4.02
N VAL A 210 17.19 -3.02 -4.53
CA VAL A 210 15.97 -3.13 -3.73
C VAL A 210 16.13 -4.16 -2.62
N ILE A 211 16.62 -5.36 -2.93
CA ILE A 211 16.81 -6.42 -1.92
C ILE A 211 17.74 -5.95 -0.81
N ARG A 212 18.89 -5.34 -1.16
CA ARG A 212 19.85 -4.78 -0.19
C ARG A 212 19.28 -3.66 0.68
N ALA A 213 18.26 -2.95 0.23
CA ALA A 213 17.58 -1.92 1.00
C ALA A 213 16.60 -2.48 2.03
N ILE A 214 16.07 -3.70 1.81
CA ILE A 214 15.05 -4.28 2.67
C ILE A 214 15.64 -4.65 4.03
N ASP A 215 15.13 -3.98 5.06
CA ASP A 215 15.38 -4.39 6.44
C ASP A 215 14.43 -5.53 6.85
N LEU A 216 14.98 -6.74 6.99
CA LEU A 216 14.22 -7.94 7.34
C LEU A 216 13.95 -8.10 8.85
N THR A 217 14.49 -7.21 9.69
CA THR A 217 14.40 -7.33 11.15
C THR A 217 13.01 -7.06 11.73
N GLU A 218 12.17 -6.25 11.08
CA GLU A 218 10.78 -5.97 11.52
C GLU A 218 9.75 -6.28 10.43
N LEU A 219 10.21 -6.80 9.28
CA LEU A 219 9.35 -7.08 8.14
C LEU A 219 8.44 -8.27 8.41
N GLU A 220 7.12 -8.03 8.40
CA GLU A 220 6.07 -9.02 8.56
C GLU A 220 5.59 -9.57 7.22
N TRP A 221 5.58 -8.73 6.18
CA TRP A 221 5.04 -9.05 4.87
C TRP A 221 5.95 -8.52 3.76
N LEU A 222 6.44 -9.41 2.90
CA LEU A 222 7.15 -9.10 1.67
C LEU A 222 6.43 -9.77 0.51
N ASP A 223 5.90 -8.99 -0.44
CA ASP A 223 5.24 -9.53 -1.62
C ASP A 223 5.89 -9.03 -2.91
N LEU A 224 6.55 -9.95 -3.59
CA LEU A 224 7.26 -9.75 -4.85
C LEU A 224 6.61 -10.56 -5.98
N LYS A 225 5.35 -10.97 -5.81
CA LYS A 225 4.62 -11.73 -6.84
C LYS A 225 4.49 -10.90 -8.11
N THR A 226 4.37 -11.63 -9.20
CA THR A 226 4.01 -11.08 -10.50
C THR A 226 5.13 -10.25 -11.11
N THR A 227 6.39 -10.50 -10.79
CA THR A 227 7.55 -9.68 -11.21
C THR A 227 8.51 -10.47 -12.09
N ASN A 228 9.57 -9.83 -12.60
CA ASN A 228 10.72 -10.51 -13.20
C ASN A 228 11.80 -10.93 -12.17
N PHE A 229 11.43 -11.07 -10.89
CA PHE A 229 12.31 -11.55 -9.83
C PHE A 229 12.75 -13.00 -10.10
N ALA A 230 14.07 -13.22 -10.19
CA ALA A 230 14.63 -14.50 -10.60
C ALA A 230 15.45 -15.18 -9.47
N GLN A 231 16.10 -16.28 -9.83
CA GLN A 231 16.75 -17.17 -8.87
C GLN A 231 17.94 -16.51 -8.15
N ASP A 232 18.71 -15.69 -8.85
CA ASP A 232 19.86 -14.99 -8.25
C ASP A 232 19.42 -13.95 -7.23
N GLN A 233 18.30 -13.26 -7.49
CA GLN A 233 17.67 -12.35 -6.53
C GLN A 233 17.15 -13.11 -5.30
N LEU A 234 16.56 -14.29 -5.48
CA LEU A 234 16.17 -15.15 -4.35
C LEU A 234 17.38 -15.56 -3.52
N ARG A 235 18.49 -15.96 -4.15
CA ARG A 235 19.73 -16.31 -3.46
C ARG A 235 20.25 -15.14 -2.63
N LEU A 236 20.26 -13.93 -3.21
CA LEU A 236 20.66 -12.71 -2.51
C LEU A 236 19.78 -12.45 -1.28
N LEU A 237 18.46 -12.55 -1.42
CA LEU A 237 17.51 -12.38 -0.32
C LEU A 237 17.77 -13.39 0.82
N VAL A 238 17.99 -14.67 0.48
CA VAL A 238 18.31 -15.72 1.47
C VAL A 238 19.65 -15.47 2.17
N ASN A 239 20.61 -14.90 1.47
CA ASN A 239 21.94 -14.57 2.01
C ASN A 239 21.91 -13.38 2.97
N GLN A 240 20.99 -12.44 2.80
CA GLN A 240 20.85 -11.29 3.71
C GLN A 240 20.24 -11.64 5.06
N ILE A 241 19.60 -12.81 5.17
CA ILE A 241 19.05 -13.28 6.43
C ILE A 241 20.18 -13.81 7.29
N THR A 242 20.51 -12.98 8.28
CA THR A 242 21.48 -13.25 9.34
C THR A 242 20.85 -14.04 10.48
N ASP A 243 21.68 -14.61 11.35
CA ASP A 243 21.22 -15.39 12.51
C ASP A 243 20.39 -14.57 13.50
N ASN A 244 20.63 -13.25 13.58
CA ASN A 244 19.83 -12.34 14.40
C ASN A 244 18.38 -12.24 13.89
N VAL A 245 18.18 -12.17 12.58
CA VAL A 245 16.85 -12.15 11.94
C VAL A 245 16.15 -13.51 12.11
N ALA A 246 16.91 -14.60 12.03
CA ALA A 246 16.46 -15.98 12.23
C ALA A 246 15.90 -16.25 13.65
N SER A 247 16.50 -15.64 14.66
CA SER A 247 16.14 -15.84 16.07
C SER A 247 14.81 -15.21 16.48
N GLN A 248 14.24 -14.33 15.65
CA GLN A 248 13.01 -13.64 15.98
C GLN A 248 11.78 -14.52 15.81
N THR A 249 10.87 -14.46 16.79
CA THR A 249 9.63 -15.26 16.83
C THR A 249 8.52 -14.74 15.92
N GLN A 250 8.69 -13.57 15.30
CA GLN A 250 7.65 -12.97 14.47
C GLN A 250 7.44 -13.77 13.18
N THR A 251 6.18 -14.04 12.86
CA THR A 251 5.79 -14.70 11.61
C THR A 251 6.01 -13.76 10.44
N ARG A 252 6.72 -14.24 9.42
CA ARG A 252 6.99 -13.50 8.19
C ARG A 252 6.27 -14.16 7.04
N THR A 253 5.64 -13.38 6.19
CA THR A 253 5.06 -13.89 4.94
C THR A 253 5.88 -13.35 3.79
N ILE A 254 6.50 -14.25 3.02
CA ILE A 254 7.24 -13.93 1.80
C ILE A 254 6.47 -14.53 0.64
N CYS A 255 5.94 -13.66 -0.21
CA CYS A 255 5.18 -13.98 -1.39
C CYS A 255 6.09 -13.81 -2.62
N ILE A 256 6.35 -14.90 -3.33
CA ILE A 256 7.10 -14.93 -4.61
C ILE A 256 6.30 -15.76 -5.61
N ASP A 257 6.55 -15.56 -6.90
CA ASP A 257 5.84 -16.30 -7.95
C ASP A 257 6.14 -17.80 -7.91
N GLY A 258 5.09 -18.60 -8.10
CA GLY A 258 5.20 -20.06 -8.10
C GLY A 258 6.07 -20.61 -9.23
N LYS A 259 6.13 -19.94 -10.38
CA LYS A 259 6.98 -20.33 -11.52
C LYS A 259 8.46 -20.39 -11.16
N LEU A 260 8.93 -19.50 -10.28
CA LEU A 260 10.31 -19.52 -9.82
C LEU A 260 10.63 -20.82 -9.07
N LEU A 261 9.65 -21.42 -8.40
CA LEU A 261 9.82 -22.66 -7.61
C LEU A 261 9.71 -23.94 -8.45
N GLU A 262 9.50 -23.84 -9.76
CA GLU A 262 9.65 -24.99 -10.65
C GLU A 262 11.12 -25.41 -10.76
N GLN A 263 12.05 -24.49 -10.45
CA GLN A 263 13.49 -24.72 -10.44
C GLN A 263 13.93 -25.37 -9.13
N GLU A 264 14.70 -26.46 -9.22
CA GLU A 264 15.13 -27.24 -8.05
C GLU A 264 16.02 -26.43 -7.09
N GLU A 265 16.86 -25.56 -7.63
CA GLU A 265 17.69 -24.67 -6.81
C GLU A 265 16.85 -23.64 -6.05
N ALA A 266 15.80 -23.08 -6.66
CA ALA A 266 14.88 -22.18 -5.96
C ALA A 266 14.14 -22.89 -4.80
N ARG A 267 13.76 -24.17 -4.96
CA ARG A 267 13.20 -24.98 -3.87
C ARG A 267 14.21 -25.20 -2.74
N THR A 268 15.46 -25.46 -3.09
CA THR A 268 16.56 -25.61 -2.12
C THR A 268 16.79 -24.32 -1.34
N LEU A 269 16.77 -23.16 -2.02
CA LEU A 269 16.86 -21.85 -1.38
C LEU A 269 15.67 -21.58 -0.46
N CYS A 270 14.45 -21.92 -0.87
CA CYS A 270 13.26 -21.77 -0.02
C CYS A 270 13.29 -22.69 1.21
N SER A 271 13.80 -23.92 1.06
CA SER A 271 14.02 -24.84 2.18
C SER A 271 15.05 -24.27 3.15
N THR A 272 16.14 -23.71 2.64
CA THR A 272 17.17 -23.02 3.43
C THR A 272 16.57 -21.83 4.17
N LEU A 273 15.72 -21.06 3.51
CA LEU A 273 15.01 -19.93 4.11
C LEU A 273 14.11 -20.36 5.26
N ARG A 274 13.31 -21.43 5.10
CA ARG A 274 12.47 -21.98 6.18
C ARG A 274 13.31 -22.49 7.34
N LYS A 275 14.47 -23.09 7.08
CA LYS A 275 15.37 -23.53 8.16
C LYS A 275 15.93 -22.35 8.95
N LYS A 276 16.33 -21.28 8.26
CA LYS A 276 16.80 -20.04 8.91
C LYS A 276 15.67 -19.32 9.64
N VAL A 277 14.49 -19.22 9.03
CA VAL A 277 13.35 -18.50 9.58
C VAL A 277 12.13 -19.42 9.54
N PRO A 278 11.95 -20.28 10.57
CA PRO A 278 10.85 -21.28 10.61
C PRO A 278 9.46 -20.68 10.47
N SER A 279 9.34 -19.39 10.81
CA SER A 279 8.10 -18.63 10.73
C SER A 279 7.78 -18.10 9.33
N VAL A 280 8.67 -18.27 8.34
CA VAL A 280 8.44 -17.84 6.95
C VAL A 280 7.38 -18.70 6.27
N LYS A 281 6.29 -18.06 5.86
CA LYS A 281 5.27 -18.65 5.00
C LYS A 281 5.50 -18.23 3.55
N PHE A 282 5.55 -19.22 2.66
CA PHE A 282 5.53 -18.98 1.23
C PHE A 282 4.09 -19.08 0.73
N ASN A 283 3.55 -17.98 0.22
CA ASN A 283 2.24 -17.99 -0.41
C ASN A 283 2.41 -18.23 -1.92
N LEU A 284 2.16 -19.47 -2.34
CA LEU A 284 2.26 -19.90 -3.73
C LEU A 284 0.88 -19.82 -4.37
N SER A 285 0.48 -18.65 -4.84
CA SER A 285 -0.72 -18.54 -5.69
C SER A 285 -0.33 -18.90 -7.12
N GLN A 286 -1.04 -19.86 -7.73
CA GLN A 286 -0.75 -20.37 -9.07
C GLN A 286 -1.22 -19.47 -10.23
N MET A 287 -1.89 -18.34 -9.97
CA MET A 287 -2.30 -17.45 -11.05
C MET A 287 -1.10 -16.70 -11.63
N SER A 288 -0.84 -16.91 -12.92
CA SER A 288 0.24 -16.20 -13.59
C SER A 288 -0.08 -14.70 -13.72
N ALA A 289 0.96 -13.87 -13.74
CA ALA A 289 0.87 -12.44 -13.98
C ALA A 289 0.05 -12.06 -15.21
N LEU A 290 0.28 -12.80 -16.29
CA LEU A 290 -0.39 -12.63 -17.57
C LEU A 290 -1.87 -12.96 -17.48
N GLU A 291 -2.27 -14.00 -16.75
CA GLU A 291 -3.68 -14.33 -16.55
C GLU A 291 -4.37 -13.30 -15.66
N SER A 292 -3.72 -12.86 -14.58
CA SER A 292 -4.25 -11.83 -13.70
C SER A 292 -4.44 -10.50 -14.44
N SER A 293 -3.43 -10.07 -15.20
CA SER A 293 -3.48 -8.86 -16.04
C SER A 293 -4.55 -8.98 -17.14
N ARG A 294 -4.66 -10.14 -17.80
CA ARG A 294 -5.69 -10.39 -18.82
C ARG A 294 -7.10 -10.38 -18.25
N VAL A 295 -7.32 -10.99 -17.08
CA VAL A 295 -8.63 -10.96 -16.39
C VAL A 295 -8.97 -9.54 -15.99
N LEU A 296 -8.02 -8.79 -15.41
CA LEU A 296 -8.25 -7.39 -15.02
C LEU A 296 -8.59 -6.51 -16.24
N ARG A 297 -7.85 -6.64 -17.35
CA ARG A 297 -8.13 -5.92 -18.60
C ARG A 297 -9.51 -6.24 -19.15
N ASN A 298 -9.95 -7.50 -19.07
CA ASN A 298 -11.27 -7.91 -19.53
C ASN A 298 -12.39 -7.34 -18.67
N ILE A 299 -12.22 -7.33 -17.33
CA ILE A 299 -13.19 -6.72 -16.40
C ILE A 299 -13.28 -5.20 -16.66
N ILE A 300 -12.15 -4.52 -16.81
CA ILE A 300 -12.12 -3.08 -17.09
C ILE A 300 -12.77 -2.77 -18.44
N ALA A 301 -12.49 -3.56 -19.48
CA ALA A 301 -13.11 -3.38 -20.79
C ALA A 301 -14.64 -3.56 -20.74
N GLN A 302 -15.15 -4.48 -19.92
CA GLN A 302 -16.58 -4.67 -19.70
C GLN A 302 -17.21 -3.48 -18.96
N HIS A 303 -16.53 -2.95 -17.95
CA HIS A 303 -17.00 -1.78 -17.20
C HIS A 303 -16.98 -0.49 -18.02
N LEU A 304 -16.00 -0.30 -18.89
CA LEU A 304 -15.90 0.91 -19.75
C LEU A 304 -16.84 0.88 -20.97
N GLN A 305 -17.34 -0.29 -21.36
CA GLN A 305 -18.29 -0.44 -22.48
C GLN A 305 -19.76 -0.40 -22.07
N SER A 306 -20.04 -0.42 -20.77
CA SER A 306 -21.41 -0.30 -20.26
C SER A 306 -21.81 1.18 -20.27
N PRO A 307 -22.89 1.60 -20.96
CA PRO A 307 -23.35 2.97 -20.90
C PRO A 307 -23.72 3.32 -19.45
N PRO A 308 -23.48 4.57 -19.00
CA PRO A 308 -23.92 4.98 -17.68
C PRO A 308 -25.45 4.88 -17.64
N GLU A 309 -25.98 4.00 -16.78
CA GLU A 309 -27.37 4.02 -16.34
C GLU A 309 -27.61 5.18 -15.37
#